data_AF-A0AAW6X4R0-F1
#
_entry.id   AF-A0AAW6X4R0-F1
#
_cell.length_a   1.000
_cell.length_b   1.000
_cell.length_c   1.000
_cell.angle_alpha   90.00
_cell.angle_beta   90.00
_cell.angle_gamma   90.00
#
_symmetry.space_group_name_H-M   'P 1'
#
loop_
_entity.id
_entity.type
_entity.pdbx_description
1 polymer ?
#
loop_
_entity_poly.entity_id
_entity_poly.type
_entity_poly.pdbx_seq_one_letter_code
_entity_poly.pdbx_strand_id
1 'polypeptide(L)'
;MEIDIFSECAYTTVGIRQLIKQTWAEKRAPAGFSRKRVCFIDVTIANFEARYRDEYANPNTYKIVIITDCPHEMVIVDRKTIILSNLISLSRFSHLIGDLYKRYSHYTEPPQLSQRESLFLSEWSTGKSLADISSAMNIRNKTANHYKSRIMKKLGASRIKPLLHITRVRCLTDRLNIRINKE
;
A
#
# COMPACT_ATOMS: atom_id res chain seq x y z
N MET A 1 7.32 12.48 -16.16
CA MET A 1 6.60 11.85 -15.06
C MET A 1 6.34 12.94 -14.05
N GLU A 2 5.06 13.17 -13.76
CA GLU A 2 4.64 14.08 -12.72
C GLU A 2 4.70 13.36 -11.37
N ILE A 3 5.09 14.08 -10.33
CA ILE A 3 5.15 13.54 -8.97
C ILE A 3 4.40 14.46 -8.05
N ASP A 4 3.44 13.87 -7.37
CA ASP A 4 2.67 14.57 -6.36
C ASP A 4 2.88 13.93 -5.02
N ILE A 5 3.05 14.78 -4.01
CA ILE A 5 3.31 14.36 -2.65
C ILE A 5 2.25 15.04 -1.79
N PHE A 6 1.40 14.23 -1.21
CA PHE A 6 0.33 14.63 -0.31
C PHE A 6 0.75 14.25 1.11
N SER A 7 1.39 15.17 1.81
CA SER A 7 1.79 15.02 3.21
C SER A 7 1.71 16.37 3.91
N GLU A 8 1.22 16.37 5.14
CA GLU A 8 1.27 17.54 6.02
C GLU A 8 2.66 17.72 6.65
N CYS A 9 3.53 16.70 6.53
CA CYS A 9 4.90 16.74 7.02
C CYS A 9 5.83 17.36 5.96
N ALA A 10 6.36 18.55 6.25
CA ALA A 10 7.33 19.23 5.39
C ALA A 10 8.60 18.40 5.15
N TYR A 11 9.10 17.70 6.18
CA TYR A 11 10.28 16.84 6.06
C TYR A 11 10.05 15.66 5.10
N THR A 12 8.88 15.01 5.17
CA THR A 12 8.50 13.94 4.23
C THR A 12 8.50 14.48 2.81
N THR A 13 7.88 15.64 2.59
CA THR A 13 7.79 16.26 1.26
C THR A 13 9.17 16.62 0.70
N VAL A 14 10.01 17.31 1.48
CA VAL A 14 11.36 17.70 1.06
C VAL A 14 12.25 16.49 0.83
N GLY A 15 12.23 15.52 1.75
CA GLY A 15 13.05 14.31 1.66
C GLY A 15 12.75 13.49 0.42
N ILE A 16 11.47 13.27 0.11
CA ILE A 16 11.04 12.54 -1.09
C ILE A 16 11.49 13.30 -2.35
N ARG A 17 11.24 14.61 -2.43
CA ARG A 17 11.65 15.44 -3.59
C ARG A 17 13.15 15.39 -3.83
N GLN A 18 13.94 15.50 -2.75
CA GLN A 18 15.39 15.46 -2.84
C GLN A 18 15.87 14.09 -3.34
N LEU A 19 15.31 13.00 -2.80
CA LEU A 19 15.67 11.65 -3.21
C LEU A 19 15.36 11.41 -4.70
N ILE A 20 14.16 11.81 -5.14
CA ILE A 20 13.77 11.76 -6.56
C ILE A 20 14.77 12.52 -7.42
N LYS A 21 15.11 13.76 -7.04
CA LYS A 21 16.05 14.59 -7.81
C LYS A 21 17.39 13.87 -7.97
N GLN A 22 17.90 13.25 -6.92
CA GLN A 22 19.14 12.48 -6.95
C GLN A 22 19.00 11.22 -7.83
N THR A 23 17.97 10.41 -7.60
CA THR A 23 17.81 9.12 -8.29
C THR A 23 17.46 9.25 -9.78
N TRP A 24 16.82 10.36 -10.18
CA TRP A 24 16.31 10.56 -11.55
C TRP A 24 17.13 11.53 -12.39
N ALA A 25 17.93 12.43 -11.79
CA ALA A 25 18.84 13.31 -12.55
C ALA A 25 19.82 12.50 -13.42
N GLU A 26 20.11 11.26 -13.04
CA GLU A 26 21.05 10.37 -13.73
C GLU A 26 20.42 9.54 -14.86
N LYS A 27 19.10 9.62 -15.08
CA LYS A 27 18.40 8.65 -15.95
C LYS A 27 17.56 9.33 -17.02
N ARG A 28 17.69 8.95 -18.29
CA ARG A 28 16.76 9.36 -19.36
C ARG A 28 15.39 8.68 -19.17
N ALA A 29 14.32 9.47 -19.25
CA ALA A 29 12.96 8.95 -19.10
C ALA A 29 12.59 8.10 -20.33
N PRO A 30 11.90 6.96 -20.15
CA PRO A 30 11.36 6.21 -21.29
C PRO A 30 10.43 7.09 -22.16
N ALA A 31 10.33 6.79 -23.47
CA ALA A 31 9.41 7.50 -24.35
C ALA A 31 7.95 7.41 -23.85
N GLY A 32 7.20 8.53 -23.87
CA GLY A 32 5.82 8.60 -23.36
C GLY A 32 5.68 8.63 -21.83
N PHE A 33 6.78 8.59 -21.07
CA PHE A 33 6.79 8.62 -19.61
C PHE A 33 6.54 10.01 -19.01
N SER A 34 6.62 11.07 -19.83
CA SER A 34 6.29 12.44 -19.40
C SER A 34 4.84 12.59 -18.92
N ARG A 35 3.91 11.78 -19.46
CA ARG A 35 2.44 11.88 -19.24
C ARG A 35 1.87 11.04 -18.08
N LYS A 36 2.69 10.28 -17.37
CA LYS A 36 2.25 9.44 -16.23
C LYS A 36 2.64 10.07 -14.90
N ARG A 37 1.83 9.81 -13.88
CA ARG A 37 1.91 10.42 -12.55
C ARG A 37 2.19 9.38 -11.46
N VAL A 38 3.06 9.71 -10.50
CA VAL A 38 3.28 8.92 -9.29
C VAL A 38 2.88 9.75 -8.09
N CYS A 39 1.97 9.23 -7.27
CA CYS A 39 1.43 9.94 -6.12
C CYS A 39 1.96 9.30 -4.84
N PHE A 40 2.59 10.11 -3.99
CA PHE A 40 2.91 9.75 -2.61
C PHE A 40 1.80 10.31 -1.72
N ILE A 41 1.18 9.47 -0.89
CA ILE A 41 0.11 9.87 0.00
C ILE A 41 0.48 9.45 1.42
N ASP A 42 0.67 10.41 2.29
CA ASP A 42 0.86 10.16 3.72
C ASP A 42 -0.47 9.74 4.34
N VAL A 43 -0.48 8.63 5.07
CA VAL A 43 -1.69 8.08 5.70
C VAL A 43 -2.25 9.00 6.79
N THR A 44 -1.44 9.96 7.27
CA THR A 44 -1.80 10.87 8.35
C THR A 44 -2.62 12.07 7.89
N ILE A 45 -2.71 12.36 6.58
CA ILE A 45 -3.49 13.52 6.09
C ILE A 45 -4.97 13.35 6.40
N ALA A 46 -5.64 14.46 6.78
CA ALA A 46 -7.03 14.42 7.24
C ALA A 46 -8.00 13.80 6.21
N ASN A 47 -7.78 14.03 4.91
CA ASN A 47 -8.62 13.55 3.82
C ASN A 47 -8.06 12.32 3.09
N PHE A 48 -7.24 11.51 3.77
CA PHE A 48 -6.51 10.37 3.19
C PHE A 48 -7.37 9.50 2.27
N GLU A 49 -8.55 9.05 2.73
CA GLU A 49 -9.38 8.14 1.93
C GLU A 49 -9.94 8.79 0.67
N ALA A 50 -10.38 10.05 0.76
CA ALA A 50 -10.89 10.77 -0.40
C ALA A 50 -9.76 10.96 -1.43
N ARG A 51 -8.59 11.43 -0.96
CA ARG A 51 -7.40 11.58 -1.81
C ARG A 51 -6.98 10.26 -2.46
N TYR A 52 -6.96 9.17 -1.70
CA TYR A 52 -6.64 7.84 -2.24
C TYR A 52 -7.61 7.43 -3.33
N ARG A 53 -8.93 7.62 -3.11
CA ARG A 53 -9.96 7.30 -4.11
C ARG A 53 -9.78 8.09 -5.41
N ASP A 54 -9.56 9.39 -5.31
CA ASP A 54 -9.42 10.27 -6.48
C ASP A 54 -8.19 9.86 -7.32
N GLU A 55 -7.05 9.64 -6.67
CA GLU A 55 -5.83 9.23 -7.35
C GLU A 55 -5.91 7.79 -7.90
N TYR A 56 -6.66 6.93 -7.24
CA TYR A 56 -6.90 5.56 -7.70
C TYR A 56 -7.78 5.54 -8.95
N ALA A 57 -8.80 6.40 -9.03
CA ALA A 57 -9.65 6.54 -10.21
C ALA A 57 -8.95 7.29 -11.37
N ASN A 58 -7.94 8.11 -11.09
CA ASN A 58 -7.26 8.90 -12.11
C ASN A 58 -6.49 8.01 -13.13
N PRO A 59 -6.81 8.08 -14.45
CA PRO A 59 -6.17 7.25 -15.48
C PRO A 59 -4.71 7.61 -15.77
N ASN A 60 -4.27 8.81 -15.38
CA ASN A 60 -2.90 9.27 -15.54
C ASN A 60 -2.01 8.83 -14.36
N THR A 61 -2.61 8.50 -13.21
CA THR A 61 -1.89 7.98 -12.05
C THR A 61 -1.43 6.55 -12.32
N TYR A 62 -0.12 6.40 -12.51
CA TYR A 62 0.54 5.12 -12.72
C TYR A 62 0.72 4.37 -11.41
N LYS A 63 1.23 5.03 -10.36
CA LYS A 63 1.44 4.41 -9.04
C LYS A 63 1.04 5.33 -7.91
N ILE A 64 0.58 4.71 -6.83
CA ILE A 64 0.27 5.33 -5.56
C ILE A 64 1.16 4.66 -4.51
N VAL A 65 1.97 5.47 -3.83
CA VAL A 65 2.82 5.04 -2.72
C VAL A 65 2.24 5.64 -1.45
N ILE A 66 1.65 4.80 -0.61
CA ILE A 66 1.10 5.21 0.68
C ILE A 66 2.23 5.17 1.71
N ILE A 67 2.46 6.27 2.41
CA ILE A 67 3.49 6.38 3.43
C ILE A 67 2.83 6.23 4.79
N THR A 68 3.38 5.35 5.63
CA THR A 68 2.88 5.12 7.00
C THR A 68 3.98 5.37 8.02
N ASP A 69 3.59 5.78 9.23
CA ASP A 69 4.46 5.96 10.40
C ASP A 69 4.76 4.64 11.13
N CYS A 70 4.32 3.50 10.57
CA CYS A 70 4.35 2.21 11.22
C CYS A 70 5.49 1.36 10.67
N PRO A 71 6.33 0.72 11.51
CA PRO A 71 7.37 -0.19 11.03
C PRO A 71 6.75 -1.43 10.36
N HIS A 72 6.99 -1.61 9.07
CA HIS A 72 6.65 -2.80 8.30
C HIS A 72 7.52 -2.92 7.04
N GLU A 73 7.63 -4.13 6.50
CA GLU A 73 8.19 -4.33 5.17
C GLU A 73 7.29 -3.70 4.10
N MET A 74 7.85 -3.31 2.96
CA MET A 74 7.06 -2.78 1.86
C MET A 74 5.98 -3.78 1.43
N VAL A 75 4.75 -3.30 1.26
CA VAL A 75 3.60 -4.12 0.89
C VAL A 75 3.03 -3.67 -0.43
N ILE A 76 2.97 -4.57 -1.40
CA ILE A 76 2.26 -4.34 -2.66
C ILE A 76 0.80 -4.70 -2.41
N VAL A 77 -0.11 -3.74 -2.51
CA VAL A 77 -1.54 -4.00 -2.28
C VAL A 77 -2.18 -4.55 -3.55
N ASP A 78 -1.82 -3.97 -4.68
CA ASP A 78 -2.26 -4.35 -6.01
C ASP A 78 -1.27 -3.81 -7.05
N ARG A 79 -1.67 -3.84 -8.33
CA ARG A 79 -0.83 -3.30 -9.40
C ARG A 79 -0.61 -1.80 -9.29
N LYS A 80 -1.46 -1.00 -8.63
CA LYS A 80 -1.36 0.49 -8.61
C LYS A 80 -0.86 1.03 -7.27
N THR A 81 -0.93 0.26 -6.21
CA THR A 81 -0.79 0.74 -4.83
C THR A 81 0.29 -0.04 -4.08
N ILE A 82 1.22 0.70 -3.50
CA ILE A 82 2.28 0.18 -2.62
C ILE A 82 2.15 0.91 -1.28
N ILE A 83 2.31 0.20 -0.17
CA ILE A 83 2.40 0.76 1.18
C ILE A 83 3.84 0.67 1.63
N LEU A 84 4.37 1.81 2.06
CA LEU A 84 5.74 1.99 2.50
C LEU A 84 5.76 2.54 3.93
N SER A 85 6.59 1.95 4.77
CA SER A 85 6.92 2.53 6.06
C SER A 85 7.89 3.69 5.87
N ASN A 86 7.66 4.81 6.54
CA ASN A 86 8.64 5.91 6.60
C ASN A 86 9.93 5.53 7.36
N LEU A 87 9.97 4.36 8.00
CA LEU A 87 11.12 3.79 8.69
C LEU A 87 11.95 2.85 7.81
N ILE A 88 11.60 2.68 6.53
CA ILE A 88 12.43 1.91 5.61
C ILE A 88 13.79 2.59 5.40
N SER A 89 14.85 1.82 5.15
CA SER A 89 16.17 2.39 4.84
C SER A 89 16.13 3.27 3.59
N LEU A 90 16.89 4.36 3.61
CA LEU A 90 17.02 5.27 2.47
C LEU A 90 17.52 4.56 1.19
N SER A 91 18.38 3.55 1.35
CA SER A 91 18.84 2.72 0.23
C SER A 91 17.67 2.00 -0.46
N ARG A 92 16.82 1.29 0.31
CA ARG A 92 15.64 0.60 -0.23
C ARG A 92 14.64 1.58 -0.82
N PHE A 93 14.48 2.76 -0.20
CA PHE A 93 13.61 3.79 -0.75
C PHE A 93 14.15 4.33 -2.09
N SER A 94 15.46 4.58 -2.20
CA SER A 94 16.11 4.99 -3.46
C SER A 94 15.94 3.95 -4.56
N HIS A 95 16.08 2.66 -4.23
CA HIS A 95 15.81 1.58 -5.18
C HIS A 95 14.36 1.60 -5.68
N LEU A 96 13.38 1.71 -4.78
CA LEU A 96 11.97 1.84 -5.16
C LEU A 96 11.73 3.04 -6.10
N ILE A 97 12.27 4.22 -5.76
CA ILE A 97 12.15 5.42 -6.60
C ILE A 97 12.78 5.20 -7.99
N GLY A 98 13.89 4.47 -8.06
CA GLY A 98 14.55 4.10 -9.31
C GLY A 98 13.74 3.10 -10.15
N ASP A 99 13.08 2.13 -9.52
CA ASP A 99 12.26 1.12 -10.19
C ASP A 99 10.96 1.72 -10.74
N LEU A 100 10.32 2.60 -9.95
CA LEU A 100 9.16 3.37 -10.38
C LEU A 100 9.45 4.18 -11.64
N TYR A 101 10.67 4.72 -11.77
CA TYR A 101 11.11 5.45 -12.96
C TYR A 101 11.28 4.58 -14.20
N LYS A 102 11.85 3.38 -14.03
CA LYS A 102 12.16 2.49 -15.16
C LYS A 102 10.97 1.62 -15.61
N ARG A 103 9.83 1.70 -14.92
CA ARG A 103 8.69 0.74 -15.04
C ARG A 103 9.10 -0.72 -14.79
N TYR A 104 10.21 -0.97 -14.09
CA TYR A 104 10.52 -2.31 -13.59
C TYR A 104 9.62 -2.57 -12.38
N SER A 105 8.34 -2.84 -12.60
CA SER A 105 7.50 -3.26 -11.48
C SER A 105 7.63 -4.77 -11.33
N HIS A 106 8.75 -5.22 -10.75
CA HIS A 106 8.75 -6.47 -9.97
C HIS A 106 7.72 -6.39 -8.81
N TYR A 107 7.24 -5.18 -8.52
CA TYR A 107 6.17 -4.86 -7.58
C TYR A 107 4.75 -5.01 -8.17
N THR A 108 4.48 -6.10 -8.91
CA THR A 108 3.18 -6.33 -9.55
C THR A 108 2.30 -7.34 -8.85
N GLU A 109 2.91 -8.23 -8.08
CA GLU A 109 2.18 -9.33 -7.45
C GLU A 109 1.91 -9.01 -5.98
N PRO A 110 0.66 -8.65 -5.64
CA PRO A 110 0.31 -8.52 -4.24
C PRO A 110 0.38 -9.89 -3.56
N PRO A 111 0.68 -9.92 -2.24
CA PRO A 111 0.66 -11.15 -1.49
C PRO A 111 -0.72 -11.80 -1.57
N GLN A 112 -0.73 -13.07 -2.00
CA GLN A 112 -1.97 -13.80 -2.25
C GLN A 112 -2.54 -14.36 -0.95
N LEU A 113 -3.72 -13.85 -0.59
CA LEU A 113 -4.55 -14.44 0.46
C LEU A 113 -5.57 -15.39 -0.18
N SER A 114 -5.68 -16.59 0.37
CA SER A 114 -6.79 -17.50 0.04
C SER A 114 -8.13 -16.87 0.41
N GLN A 115 -9.22 -17.36 -0.17
CA GLN A 115 -10.56 -16.87 0.12
C GLN A 115 -10.88 -16.86 1.62
N ARG A 116 -10.47 -17.90 2.36
CA ARG A 116 -10.67 -17.96 3.83
C ARG A 116 -9.80 -16.97 4.59
N GLU A 117 -8.56 -16.74 4.15
CA GLU A 117 -7.69 -15.70 4.74
C GLU A 117 -8.23 -14.29 4.47
N SER A 118 -8.76 -14.03 3.27
CA SER A 118 -9.39 -12.75 2.93
C SER A 118 -10.66 -12.51 3.75
N LEU A 119 -11.51 -13.54 3.92
CA LEU A 119 -12.68 -13.45 4.79
C LEU A 119 -12.29 -13.19 6.25
N PHE A 120 -11.31 -13.93 6.76
CA PHE A 120 -10.77 -13.72 8.10
C PHE A 120 -10.24 -12.28 8.27
N LEU A 121 -9.49 -11.79 7.29
CA LEU A 121 -8.94 -10.44 7.32
C LEU A 121 -10.03 -9.36 7.30
N SER A 122 -11.09 -9.57 6.51
CA SER A 122 -12.27 -8.69 6.48
C SER A 122 -12.94 -8.62 7.84
N GLU A 123 -13.24 -9.76 8.46
CA GLU A 123 -13.82 -9.82 9.81
C GLU A 123 -12.91 -9.15 10.85
N TRP A 124 -11.61 -9.45 10.79
CA TRP A 124 -10.65 -8.90 11.73
C TRP A 124 -10.46 -7.39 11.59
N SER A 125 -10.58 -6.86 10.37
CA SER A 125 -10.51 -5.42 10.09
C SER A 125 -11.63 -4.60 10.74
N THR A 126 -12.73 -5.26 11.13
CA THR A 126 -13.85 -4.62 11.84
C THR A 126 -13.63 -4.51 13.35
N GLY A 127 -12.48 -5.00 13.86
CA GLY A 127 -12.15 -4.96 15.28
C GLY A 127 -12.68 -6.14 16.10
N LYS A 128 -13.30 -7.14 15.45
CA LYS A 128 -13.76 -8.37 16.12
C LYS A 128 -12.61 -9.13 16.79
N SER A 129 -12.89 -9.74 17.94
CA SER A 129 -11.91 -10.57 18.64
C SER A 129 -11.68 -11.89 17.87
N LEU A 130 -10.57 -12.58 18.15
CA LEU A 130 -10.31 -13.88 17.55
C LEU A 130 -11.39 -14.91 17.88
N ALA A 131 -12.00 -14.83 19.06
CA ALA A 131 -13.10 -15.71 19.46
C ALA A 131 -14.37 -15.44 18.63
N ASP A 132 -14.71 -14.16 18.42
CA ASP A 132 -15.87 -13.77 17.61
C ASP A 132 -15.69 -14.18 16.15
N ILE A 133 -14.50 -13.98 15.59
CA ILE A 133 -14.16 -14.41 14.23
C ILE A 133 -14.23 -15.93 14.13
N SER A 134 -13.72 -16.64 15.13
CA SER A 134 -13.79 -18.10 15.20
C SER A 134 -15.23 -18.62 15.17
N SER A 135 -16.10 -17.99 15.95
CA SER A 135 -17.54 -18.29 15.96
C SER A 135 -18.18 -17.97 14.60
N ALA A 136 -17.98 -16.76 14.08
CA ALA A 136 -18.57 -16.29 12.83
C ALA A 136 -18.14 -17.13 11.61
N MET A 137 -16.89 -17.59 11.58
CA MET A 137 -16.36 -18.42 10.49
C MET A 137 -16.54 -19.92 10.72
N ASN A 138 -17.14 -20.34 11.85
CA ASN A 138 -17.25 -21.73 12.29
C ASN A 138 -15.90 -22.48 12.26
N ILE A 139 -14.87 -21.91 12.91
CA ILE A 139 -13.52 -22.48 13.01
C ILE A 139 -13.01 -22.49 14.46
N ARG A 140 -12.14 -23.44 14.78
CA ARG A 140 -11.48 -23.51 16.10
C ARG A 140 -10.57 -22.30 16.34
N ASN A 141 -10.45 -21.86 17.59
CA ASN A 141 -9.56 -20.76 17.99
C ASN A 141 -8.09 -20.98 17.55
N LYS A 142 -7.62 -22.24 17.53
CA LYS A 142 -6.29 -22.59 17.01
C LYS A 142 -6.15 -22.25 15.52
N THR A 143 -7.19 -22.50 14.74
CA THR A 143 -7.25 -22.18 13.31
C THR A 143 -7.29 -20.67 13.08
N ALA A 144 -8.08 -19.93 13.86
CA ALA A 144 -8.09 -18.47 13.82
C ALA A 144 -6.71 -17.86 14.10
N ASN A 145 -6.00 -18.36 15.13
CA ASN A 145 -4.61 -17.95 15.40
C ASN A 145 -3.67 -18.29 14.25
N HIS A 146 -3.81 -19.48 13.64
CA HIS A 146 -3.01 -19.87 12.49
C HIS A 146 -3.23 -18.93 11.29
N TYR A 147 -4.49 -18.55 10.98
CA TYR A 147 -4.79 -17.56 9.95
C TYR A 147 -4.18 -16.20 10.26
N LYS A 148 -4.32 -15.71 11.49
CA LYS A 148 -3.67 -14.47 11.94
C LYS A 148 -2.16 -14.49 11.66
N SER A 149 -1.44 -15.50 12.14
CA SER A 149 0.02 -15.59 11.95
C SER A 149 0.41 -15.68 10.48
N ARG A 150 -0.34 -16.46 9.68
CA ARG A 150 -0.08 -16.65 8.25
C ARG A 150 -0.31 -15.36 7.46
N ILE A 151 -1.39 -14.64 7.76
CA ILE A 151 -1.70 -13.35 7.14
C ILE A 151 -0.64 -12.32 7.51
N MET A 152 -0.28 -12.20 8.79
CA MET A 152 0.79 -11.29 9.23
C MET A 152 2.11 -11.55 8.48
N LYS A 153 2.49 -12.81 8.32
CA LYS A 153 3.68 -13.20 7.54
C LYS A 153 3.56 -12.80 6.07
N LYS A 154 2.42 -13.11 5.42
CA LYS A 154 2.19 -12.79 4.00
C LYS A 154 2.19 -11.29 3.73
N LEU A 155 1.65 -10.50 4.66
CA LEU A 155 1.55 -9.05 4.53
C LEU A 155 2.78 -8.31 5.07
N GLY A 156 3.84 -9.01 5.49
CA GLY A 156 5.05 -8.38 6.04
C GLY A 156 4.80 -7.55 7.31
N ALA A 157 3.72 -7.85 8.04
CA ALA A 157 3.31 -7.11 9.22
C ALA A 157 3.90 -7.77 10.47
N SER A 158 4.81 -7.07 11.14
CA SER A 158 5.42 -7.53 12.40
C SER A 158 4.51 -7.34 13.61
N ARG A 159 3.53 -6.43 13.53
CA ARG A 159 2.64 -6.01 14.62
C ARG A 159 1.23 -5.74 14.13
N ILE A 160 0.29 -5.60 15.06
CA ILE A 160 -1.13 -5.34 14.77
C ILE A 160 -1.37 -3.98 14.11
N LYS A 161 -0.71 -2.90 14.56
CA LYS A 161 -0.89 -1.55 13.99
C LYS A 161 -0.58 -1.52 12.49
N PRO A 162 0.61 -1.96 12.01
CA PRO A 162 0.87 -2.06 10.58
C PRO A 162 -0.14 -2.92 9.83
N LEU A 163 -0.56 -4.06 10.40
CA LEU A 163 -1.55 -4.91 9.79
C LEU A 163 -2.89 -4.18 9.57
N LEU A 164 -3.36 -3.41 10.55
CA LEU A 164 -4.60 -2.64 10.44
C LEU A 164 -4.50 -1.57 9.34
N HIS A 165 -3.37 -0.87 9.24
CA HIS A 165 -3.13 0.09 8.15
C HIS A 165 -3.13 -0.59 6.77
N ILE A 166 -2.39 -1.69 6.63
CA ILE A 166 -2.33 -2.48 5.38
C ILE A 166 -3.72 -2.97 4.99
N THR A 167 -4.47 -3.47 5.97
CA THR A 167 -5.81 -4.01 5.76
C THR A 167 -6.80 -2.92 5.35
N ARG A 168 -6.78 -1.75 6.03
CA ARG A 168 -7.63 -0.61 5.69
C ARG A 168 -7.44 -0.20 4.23
N VAL A 169 -6.19 -0.05 3.78
CA VAL A 169 -5.89 0.30 2.39
C VAL A 169 -6.38 -0.77 1.45
N ARG A 170 -6.10 -2.05 1.72
CA ARG A 170 -6.52 -3.17 0.86
C ARG A 170 -8.05 -3.25 0.73
N CYS A 171 -8.78 -3.08 1.82
CA CYS A 171 -10.25 -3.02 1.80
C CYS A 171 -10.77 -1.82 0.99
N LEU A 172 -10.11 -0.65 1.05
CA LEU A 172 -10.45 0.49 0.20
C LEU A 172 -10.21 0.16 -1.29
N THR A 173 -9.07 -0.46 -1.62
CA THR A 173 -8.73 -0.90 -2.97
C THR A 173 -9.74 -1.91 -3.51
N ASP A 174 -10.09 -2.93 -2.74
CA ASP A 174 -11.05 -3.97 -3.13
C ASP A 174 -12.43 -3.36 -3.44
N ARG A 175 -12.91 -2.43 -2.61
CA ARG A 175 -14.17 -1.71 -2.84
C ARG A 175 -14.14 -0.87 -4.12
N LEU A 176 -13.00 -0.26 -4.45
CA LEU A 176 -12.84 0.53 -5.67
C LEU A 176 -12.78 -0.35 -6.92
N ASN A 177 -12.05 -1.47 -6.85
CA ASN A 177 -11.99 -2.43 -7.96
C ASN A 177 -13.36 -3.04 -8.28
N ILE A 178 -14.19 -3.31 -7.27
CA ILE A 178 -15.57 -3.78 -7.49
C ILE A 178 -16.42 -2.73 -8.22
N ARG A 179 -16.23 -1.43 -7.96
CA ARG A 179 -16.99 -0.36 -8.61
C ARG A 179 -16.57 -0.15 -10.06
N ILE A 180 -15.26 -0.15 -10.32
CA ILE A 180 -14.72 0.05 -11.67
C ILE A 180 -15.11 -1.10 -12.61
N ASN A 181 -15.23 -2.34 -12.13
CA ASN A 181 -15.64 -3.48 -12.95
C ASN A 181 -17.17 -3.61 -13.16
N LYS A 182 -17.97 -2.69 -12.61
CA LYS A 182 -19.44 -2.65 -12.75
C LYS A 182 -19.92 -1.53 -13.68
N GLU A 183 -19.04 -0.65 -14.11
CA GLU A 183 -19.27 0.40 -15.12
C GLU A 183 -18.65 -0.03 -16.46
#